data_AF-A0A4R9GG66-F1
#
_entry.id   AF-A0A4R9GG66-F1
#
_cell.length_a   1.000
_cell.length_b   1.000
_cell.length_c   1.000
_cell.angle_alpha   90.00
_cell.angle_beta   90.00
_cell.angle_gamma   90.00
#
_symmetry.space_group_name_H-M   'P 1'
#
loop_
_entity.id
_entity.type
_entity.pdbx_description
1 polymer ?
#
loop_
_entity_poly.entity_id
_entity_poly.type
_entity_poly.pdbx_seq_one_letter_code
_entity_poly.pdbx_strand_id
1 'polypeptide(L)'
;MKNFISEHMKRTVLALCFMFLSSCIYTNIKSPGWYYSQSYSDVRGMEPIGRLEGNSCGTSWLWLVYTGDESYESAVQNAIKDKADLLFDVQTDYSYRSFIFGLYFEKCTRVSGVGVKLPQRLLKKE
;
A
#
# COMPACT_ATOMS: atom_id res chain seq x y z
N MET A 1 36.83 29.54 -23.94
CA MET A 1 35.38 29.24 -24.01
C MET A 1 35.04 27.77 -23.79
N LYS A 2 35.63 26.80 -24.53
CA LYS A 2 35.34 25.35 -24.35
C LYS A 2 35.57 24.82 -22.92
N ASN A 3 36.62 25.26 -22.23
CA ASN A 3 36.93 24.79 -20.87
C ASN A 3 35.93 25.31 -19.82
N PHE A 4 35.36 26.50 -20.01
CA PHE A 4 34.38 27.08 -19.09
C PHE A 4 33.04 26.34 -19.16
N ILE A 5 32.58 26.01 -20.38
CA ILE A 5 31.36 25.23 -20.61
C ILE A 5 31.52 23.79 -20.06
N SER A 6 32.71 23.20 -20.23
CA SER A 6 33.03 21.86 -19.71
C SER A 6 32.95 21.79 -18.18
N GLU A 7 33.50 22.78 -17.47
CA GLU A 7 33.45 22.82 -16.00
C GLU A 7 32.03 23.06 -15.46
N HIS A 8 31.23 23.90 -16.13
CA HIS A 8 29.81 24.05 -15.79
C HIS A 8 29.03 22.76 -16.01
N MET A 9 29.24 22.07 -17.14
CA MET A 9 28.60 20.80 -17.44
C MET A 9 28.97 19.72 -16.42
N LYS A 10 30.24 19.63 -16.01
CA LYS A 10 30.69 18.71 -14.95
C LYS A 10 30.02 19.02 -13.61
N ARG A 11 29.91 20.30 -13.23
CA ARG A 11 29.24 20.72 -11.98
C ARG A 11 27.75 20.40 -12.01
N THR A 12 27.07 20.63 -13.12
CA THR A 12 25.65 20.30 -13.29
C THR A 12 25.42 18.77 -13.24
N VAL A 13 26.27 17.99 -13.90
CA VAL A 13 26.22 16.51 -13.86
C VAL A 13 26.49 16.01 -12.44
N LEU A 14 27.47 16.57 -11.73
CA LEU A 14 27.78 16.18 -10.35
C LEU A 14 26.63 16.50 -9.39
N ALA A 15 25.98 17.66 -9.56
CA ALA A 15 24.80 18.04 -8.78
C ALA A 15 23.60 17.13 -9.07
N LEU A 16 23.37 16.77 -10.33
CA LEU A 16 22.37 15.78 -10.73
C LEU A 16 22.65 14.43 -10.08
N CYS A 17 23.88 13.92 -10.14
CA CYS A 17 24.27 12.67 -9.49
C CYS A 17 24.03 12.70 -7.97
N PHE A 18 24.34 13.82 -7.30
CA PHE A 18 24.10 13.96 -5.85
C PHE A 18 22.60 13.95 -5.49
N MET A 19 21.74 14.56 -6.31
CA MET A 19 20.30 14.49 -6.11
C MET A 19 19.76 13.06 -6.21
N PHE A 20 20.25 12.27 -7.18
CA PHE A 20 19.88 10.87 -7.31
C PHE A 20 20.43 9.97 -6.20
N LEU A 21 21.57 10.34 -5.59
CA LEU A 21 22.16 9.59 -4.46
C LEU A 21 21.43 9.82 -3.14
N SER A 22 20.73 10.94 -2.97
CA SER A 22 19.99 11.25 -1.73
C SER A 22 18.71 10.44 -1.51
N SER A 23 18.31 9.62 -2.49
CA SER A 23 17.41 8.44 -2.49
C SER A 23 16.03 8.47 -1.80
N CYS A 24 15.70 9.43 -0.94
CA CYS A 24 14.36 9.65 -0.38
C CYS A 24 14.33 10.95 0.43
N ILE A 25 13.66 11.98 -0.07
CA ILE A 25 13.45 13.24 0.68
C ILE A 25 12.33 13.07 1.71
N TYR A 26 11.29 12.30 1.37
CA TYR A 26 10.15 12.08 2.23
C TYR A 26 9.57 10.69 2.05
N THR A 27 9.36 9.98 3.15
CA THR A 27 8.59 8.74 3.17
C THR A 27 7.57 8.78 4.29
N ASN A 28 6.31 8.58 3.93
CA ASN A 28 5.22 8.38 4.87
C ASN A 28 4.28 7.37 4.26
N ILE A 29 4.65 6.10 4.44
CA ILE A 29 3.85 4.97 4.01
C ILE A 29 3.68 3.98 5.15
N LYS A 30 2.51 3.34 5.21
CA LYS A 30 2.29 2.17 6.04
C LYS A 30 2.39 0.92 5.18
N SER A 31 3.49 0.19 5.36
CA SER A 31 3.69 -1.13 4.77
C SER A 31 3.67 -2.18 5.88
N PRO A 32 2.93 -3.29 5.74
CA PRO A 32 2.87 -4.31 6.76
C PRO A 32 4.15 -5.15 6.73
N GLY A 33 4.79 -5.35 7.88
CA GLY A 33 5.88 -6.33 8.03
C GLY A 33 5.35 -7.75 8.29
N TRP A 34 4.21 -7.83 8.96
CA TRP A 34 3.42 -9.04 9.20
C TRP A 34 1.97 -8.59 9.42
N TYR A 35 1.01 -9.47 9.15
CA TYR A 35 -0.41 -9.20 9.41
C TYR A 35 -1.09 -10.45 9.93
N TYR A 36 -2.16 -10.26 10.71
CA TYR A 36 -3.00 -11.35 11.18
C TYR A 36 -4.21 -11.50 10.28
N SER A 37 -4.44 -12.72 9.79
CA SER A 37 -5.64 -13.06 9.02
C SER A 37 -6.53 -13.98 9.84
N GLN A 38 -7.85 -13.82 9.72
CA GLN A 38 -8.81 -14.67 10.42
C GLN A 38 -8.93 -16.01 9.70
N SER A 39 -8.87 -17.08 10.47
CA SER A 39 -9.08 -18.45 10.00
C SER A 39 -10.56 -18.85 10.11
N TYR A 40 -10.94 -19.95 9.46
CA TYR A 40 -12.30 -20.47 9.54
C TYR A 40 -12.75 -20.77 10.99
N SER A 41 -11.83 -21.20 11.86
CA SER A 41 -12.14 -21.43 13.28
C SER A 41 -12.53 -20.16 14.02
N ASP A 42 -11.97 -19.01 13.63
CA ASP A 42 -12.20 -17.73 14.31
C ASP A 42 -13.57 -17.14 13.97
N VAL A 43 -14.09 -17.47 12.79
CA VAL A 43 -15.39 -16.98 12.29
C VAL A 43 -16.51 -18.03 12.35
N ARG A 44 -16.25 -19.17 13.02
CA ARG A 44 -17.22 -20.27 13.08
C ARG A 44 -18.53 -19.79 13.73
N GLY A 45 -19.64 -19.94 13.01
CA GLY A 45 -20.96 -19.53 13.48
C GLY A 45 -21.32 -18.07 13.20
N MET A 46 -20.46 -17.33 12.48
CA MET A 46 -20.80 -16.03 11.90
C MET A 46 -21.51 -16.20 10.55
N GLU A 47 -22.32 -15.23 10.16
CA GLU A 47 -23.06 -15.26 8.89
C GLU A 47 -22.17 -14.78 7.74
N PRO A 48 -21.88 -15.62 6.73
CA PRO A 48 -21.10 -15.21 5.57
C PRO A 48 -21.95 -14.38 4.62
N ILE A 49 -21.40 -13.27 4.13
CA ILE A 49 -22.07 -12.38 3.18
C ILE A 49 -21.55 -12.51 1.75
N GLY A 50 -20.56 -13.38 1.54
CA GLY A 50 -19.95 -13.65 0.24
C GLY A 50 -18.54 -13.09 0.11
N ARG A 51 -17.97 -13.23 -1.09
CA ARG A 51 -16.63 -12.73 -1.39
C ARG A 51 -16.61 -11.21 -1.49
N LEU A 52 -15.66 -10.59 -0.79
CA LEU A 52 -15.38 -9.16 -0.85
C LEU A 52 -13.94 -8.94 -1.26
N GLU A 53 -13.70 -7.76 -1.83
CA GLU A 53 -12.39 -7.32 -2.24
C GLU A 53 -12.18 -5.86 -1.85
N GLY A 54 -10.94 -5.53 -1.51
CA GLY A 54 -10.52 -4.17 -1.23
C GLY A 54 -9.06 -3.98 -1.62
N ASN A 55 -8.67 -2.72 -1.80
CA ASN A 55 -7.31 -2.36 -2.10
C ASN A 55 -6.89 -1.10 -1.35
N SER A 56 -5.60 -0.94 -1.17
CA SER A 56 -5.01 0.28 -0.61
C SER A 56 -3.63 0.50 -1.24
N CYS A 57 -3.31 1.74 -1.60
CA CYS A 57 -2.15 2.04 -2.43
C CYS A 57 -1.24 3.12 -1.83
N GLY A 58 0.05 2.94 -2.06
CA GLY A 58 1.09 3.96 -1.96
C GLY A 58 1.53 4.43 -3.35
N THR A 59 1.97 5.68 -3.43
CA THR A 59 2.50 6.29 -4.65
C THR A 59 3.84 6.94 -4.39
N SER A 60 4.74 6.79 -5.35
CA SER A 60 6.08 7.36 -5.35
C SER A 60 6.26 8.33 -6.49
N TRP A 61 6.96 9.42 -6.21
CA TRP A 61 7.19 10.53 -7.13
C TRP A 61 8.67 10.84 -7.22
N LEU A 62 9.16 10.85 -8.46
CA LEU A 62 10.52 11.19 -8.87
C LEU A 62 11.62 10.42 -8.13
N TRP A 63 11.31 9.26 -7.55
CA TRP A 63 12.18 8.52 -6.61
C TRP A 63 12.54 9.27 -5.32
N LEU A 64 11.86 10.38 -5.02
CA LEU A 64 12.19 11.26 -3.90
C LEU A 64 11.13 11.23 -2.80
N VAL A 65 9.85 11.04 -3.17
CA VAL A 65 8.72 11.15 -2.26
C VAL A 65 7.90 9.87 -2.35
N TYR A 66 7.76 9.16 -1.23
CA TYR A 66 6.87 8.00 -1.14
C TYR A 66 5.77 8.23 -0.11
N THR A 67 4.52 8.13 -0.52
CA THR A 67 3.39 8.45 0.35
C THR A 67 2.16 7.60 0.08
N GLY A 68 1.32 7.43 1.10
CA GLY A 68 0.03 6.76 1.01
C GLY A 68 -0.10 5.68 2.07
N ASP A 69 -1.04 4.78 1.86
CA ASP A 69 -1.28 3.67 2.78
C ASP A 69 -1.46 2.41 1.94
N GLU A 70 -0.45 1.56 1.94
CA GLU A 70 -0.49 0.25 1.27
C GLU A 70 -0.68 -0.87 2.29
N SER A 71 -1.13 -0.55 3.50
CA SER A 71 -1.26 -1.54 4.57
C SER A 71 -2.35 -2.56 4.26
N TYR A 72 -2.13 -3.77 4.76
CA TYR A 72 -3.11 -4.84 4.73
C TYR A 72 -4.40 -4.39 5.46
N GLU A 73 -4.24 -3.70 6.58
CA GLU A 73 -5.33 -3.19 7.41
C GLU A 73 -6.22 -2.22 6.62
N SER A 74 -5.63 -1.26 5.92
CA SER A 74 -6.39 -0.30 5.10
C SER A 74 -7.06 -0.99 3.92
N ALA A 75 -6.42 -1.99 3.30
CA ALA A 75 -7.03 -2.78 2.23
C ALA A 75 -8.23 -3.62 2.74
N VAL A 76 -8.12 -4.23 3.93
CA VAL A 76 -9.20 -4.97 4.59
C VAL A 76 -10.34 -4.02 4.95
N GLN A 77 -10.05 -2.86 5.53
CA GLN A 77 -11.06 -1.85 5.86
C GLN A 77 -11.84 -1.43 4.61
N ASN A 78 -11.15 -1.18 3.50
CA ASN A 78 -11.79 -0.84 2.22
C ASN A 78 -12.65 -1.99 1.68
N ALA A 79 -12.28 -3.25 1.92
CA ALA A 79 -13.05 -4.41 1.50
C ALA A 79 -14.35 -4.59 2.29
N ILE A 80 -14.28 -4.45 3.62
CA ILE A 80 -15.42 -4.70 4.52
C ILE A 80 -16.35 -3.50 4.67
N LYS A 81 -15.89 -2.29 4.32
CA LYS A 81 -16.61 -1.04 4.52
C LYS A 81 -18.09 -1.15 4.14
N ASP A 82 -18.96 -0.92 5.12
CA ASP A 82 -20.42 -0.94 5.02
C ASP A 82 -21.05 -2.28 4.57
N LYS A 83 -20.26 -3.35 4.47
CA LYS A 83 -20.69 -4.67 3.97
C LYS A 83 -20.57 -5.74 5.05
N ALA A 84 -19.40 -5.86 5.66
CA ALA A 84 -19.02 -6.89 6.64
C ALA A 84 -18.35 -6.26 7.86
N ASP A 85 -18.20 -7.07 8.91
CA ASP A 85 -17.42 -6.70 10.09
C ASP A 85 -16.00 -7.29 10.02
N LEU A 86 -15.86 -8.47 9.42
CA LEU A 86 -14.58 -9.18 9.31
C LEU A 86 -14.43 -9.84 7.94
N LEU A 87 -13.18 -10.08 7.58
CA LEU A 87 -12.79 -10.91 6.44
C LEU A 87 -12.07 -12.16 6.95
N PHE A 88 -12.43 -13.32 6.40
CA PHE A 88 -11.71 -14.57 6.62
C PHE A 88 -11.31 -15.22 5.29
N ASP A 89 -10.36 -16.16 5.36
CA ASP A 89 -9.77 -16.80 4.18
C ASP A 89 -9.24 -15.76 3.18
N VAL A 90 -8.42 -14.84 3.70
CA VAL A 90 -7.95 -13.67 2.97
C VAL A 90 -6.74 -14.03 2.11
N GLN A 91 -6.89 -13.82 0.81
CA GLN A 91 -5.81 -13.83 -0.15
C GLN A 91 -5.31 -12.40 -0.34
N THR A 92 -3.99 -12.22 -0.23
CA THR A 92 -3.33 -10.94 -0.37
C THR A 92 -2.41 -10.96 -1.59
N ASP A 93 -2.69 -10.07 -2.52
CA ASP A 93 -1.90 -9.86 -3.72
C ASP A 93 -1.32 -8.46 -3.74
N TYR A 94 -0.17 -8.30 -4.40
CA TYR A 94 0.44 -6.98 -4.61
C TYR A 94 0.43 -6.62 -6.09
N SER A 95 0.00 -5.40 -6.40
CA SER A 95 0.07 -4.84 -7.74
C SER A 95 1.09 -3.72 -7.79
N TYR A 96 1.96 -3.74 -8.80
CA TYR A 96 2.97 -2.72 -9.05
C TYR A 96 2.75 -2.12 -10.42
N ARG A 97 2.61 -0.80 -10.50
CA ARG A 97 2.50 -0.05 -11.74
C ARG A 97 3.58 1.01 -11.77
N SER A 98 4.39 1.00 -12.82
CA SER A 98 5.49 1.93 -12.98
C SER A 98 5.32 2.70 -14.29
N PHE A 99 5.57 4.01 -14.22
CA PHE A 99 5.43 4.94 -15.31
C PHE A 99 6.74 5.72 -15.48
N ILE A 100 7.11 5.97 -16.74
CA ILE A 100 8.27 6.78 -17.14
C ILE A 100 9.53 6.38 -16.36
N PHE A 101 10.06 5.18 -16.64
CA PHE A 101 11.24 4.63 -15.96
C PHE A 101 11.17 4.71 -14.41
N GLY A 102 9.96 4.58 -13.84
CA GLY A 102 9.70 4.61 -12.40
C GLY A 102 9.76 5.99 -11.74
N LEU A 103 9.78 7.07 -12.53
CA LEU A 103 9.59 8.44 -11.99
C LEU A 103 8.22 8.60 -11.33
N TYR A 104 7.25 7.78 -11.70
CA TYR A 104 6.03 7.62 -10.92
C TYR A 104 5.77 6.12 -10.80
N PHE A 105 5.60 5.63 -9.57
CA PHE A 105 5.14 4.26 -9.37
C PHE A 105 4.05 4.19 -8.31
N GLU A 106 3.13 3.28 -8.52
CA GLU A 106 2.03 2.96 -7.61
C GLU A 106 2.19 1.50 -7.17
N LYS A 107 2.15 1.28 -5.86
CA LYS A 107 2.14 -0.04 -5.25
C LYS A 107 0.84 -0.18 -4.48
N CYS A 108 0.06 -1.20 -4.79
CA CYS A 108 -1.21 -1.48 -4.15
C CYS A 108 -1.21 -2.86 -3.51
N THR A 109 -1.70 -2.93 -2.29
CA THR A 109 -2.08 -4.19 -1.64
C THR A 109 -3.55 -4.44 -1.96
N ARG A 110 -3.84 -5.59 -2.57
CA ARG A 110 -5.19 -6.05 -2.84
C ARG A 110 -5.48 -7.24 -1.92
N VAL A 111 -6.63 -7.19 -1.27
CA VAL A 111 -7.13 -8.31 -0.46
C VAL A 111 -8.44 -8.80 -1.04
N SER A 112 -8.61 -10.11 -1.02
CA SER A 112 -9.88 -10.77 -1.34
C SER A 112 -10.16 -11.86 -0.33
N GLY A 113 -11.40 -12.03 0.08
CA GLY A 113 -11.76 -13.04 1.07
C GLY A 113 -13.26 -13.10 1.28
N VAL A 114 -13.72 -13.91 2.21
CA VAL A 114 -15.15 -14.02 2.52
C VAL A 114 -15.49 -13.08 3.68
N GLY A 115 -16.42 -12.17 3.45
CA GLY A 115 -16.93 -11.28 4.48
C GLY A 115 -17.86 -12.03 5.43
N VAL A 116 -17.81 -11.70 6.71
CA VAL A 116 -18.76 -12.18 7.72
C VAL A 116 -19.27 -11.03 8.57
N LYS A 117 -20.50 -11.18 9.06
CA LYS A 117 -21.08 -10.29 10.07
C LYS A 117 -20.94 -10.87 11.46
N LEU A 118 -20.56 -10.01 12.40
CA LEU A 118 -20.48 -10.37 13.81
C LEU A 118 -21.89 -10.67 14.34
N PRO A 119 -22.08 -11.76 15.11
CA PRO A 119 -23.34 -12.00 15.78
C PRO A 119 -23.62 -10.85 16.76
N GLN A 120 -24.88 -10.42 16.84
CA GLN A 120 -25.34 -9.28 17.67
C GLN A 120 -24.89 -9.36 19.13
N ARG A 121 -24.62 -10.57 19.66
CA ARG A 121 -24.10 -10.77 21.02
C ARG A 121 -22.68 -10.22 21.23
N LEU A 122 -21.87 -10.16 20.17
CA LEU A 122 -20.50 -9.62 20.19
C LEU A 122 -20.44 -8.13 19.84
N LEU A 123 -21.52 -7.56 19.30
CA LEU A 123 -21.63 -6.13 18.98
C LEU A 123 -21.96 -5.26 20.20
N LYS A 124 -22.09 -5.86 21.39
CA LYS A 124 -22.35 -5.13 22.63
C LYS A 124 -21.09 -4.39 23.09
N LYS A 125 -20.88 -3.19 22.57
CA LYS A 125 -20.05 -2.17 23.22
C LYS A 125 -20.90 -1.47 24.28
N GLU A 126 -20.43 -1.50 25.52
CA GLU A 126 -20.78 -0.50 26.53
C GLU A 126 -20.40 0.91 26.05
#